data_AF-A0A067SXL9-F1
#
_entry.id   AF-A0A067SXL9-F1
#
_cell.length_a   1.000
_cell.length_b   1.000
_cell.length_c   1.000
_cell.angle_alpha   90.00
_cell.angle_beta   90.00
_cell.angle_gamma   90.00
#
_symmetry.space_group_name_H-M   'P 1'
#
loop_
_entity.id
_entity.type
_entity.pdbx_description
1 polymer ?
#
loop_
_entity_poly.entity_id
_entity_poly.type
_entity_poly.pdbx_seq_one_letter_code
_entity_poly.pdbx_strand_id
1 'polypeptide(L)'
;MATAPAKLSHLPVDILLYLLLFCELADNVSFSMVCPIFYKLSQQRGYWINALQEARIVRPIACPLQEDLTKHDHQSLKRIALHTLRLDYNWSLPQPKIKGPIKAVILGVPPLDVVFQVPGTELYVLHSRSSGNISAWDIGLGKQVSPDIYISRRLMDVSPGQDEPGKFSIGILAILAPSVHELWVICLEYGSGGVNLQVTLQYTLEPDMLHWAVFMTTEFIGVLQYNPNEWDDTRCPVDIIALNVSSGTKTTITTDIPRNMVAEHGYESGAFVLAEESPGVRFIRTEGTLTTGDFYGVPAVSLRLASLSFLDIPEELEVDPVGPGRFQIQAIFWTRPEQDDNNNPLVPYHNINIPGSLQDSPDSSWLLMALPHSGRKVLIVIQFGSEIRLQLVHFHPHKGDISVQQIELPPFIDIEQVHGLSLDDHRGVITLLDTRGVLYALPYA
;
A
#
# COMPACT_ATOMS: atom_id res chain seq x y z
N MET A 1 0.22 6.69 60.91
CA MET A 1 1.36 7.00 60.04
C MET A 1 0.99 6.54 58.64
N ALA A 2 0.84 7.45 57.67
CA ALA A 2 0.60 7.06 56.28
C ALA A 2 1.93 6.52 55.71
N THR A 3 1.93 5.27 55.27
CA THR A 3 3.05 4.69 54.53
C THR A 3 3.23 5.48 53.24
N ALA A 4 4.46 5.90 52.95
CA ALA A 4 4.76 6.58 51.69
C ALA A 4 4.32 5.68 50.51
N PRO A 5 3.70 6.24 49.46
CA PRO A 5 3.25 5.45 48.33
C PRO A 5 4.42 4.69 47.72
N ALA A 6 4.21 3.41 47.43
CA ALA A 6 5.22 2.57 46.79
C ALA A 6 5.59 3.21 45.44
N LYS A 7 6.90 3.48 45.25
CA LYS A 7 7.40 4.03 43.98
C LYS A 7 7.50 2.90 42.97
N LEU A 8 7.02 3.15 41.75
CA LEU A 8 7.13 2.20 40.63
C LEU A 8 8.57 1.73 40.43
N SER A 9 9.55 2.63 40.57
CA SER A 9 10.97 2.34 40.44
C SER A 9 11.55 1.37 41.47
N HIS A 10 10.79 0.97 42.49
CA HIS A 10 11.21 -0.05 43.47
C HIS A 10 10.77 -1.46 43.09
N LEU A 11 9.97 -1.63 42.02
CA LEU A 11 9.60 -2.95 41.53
C LEU A 11 10.82 -3.68 40.94
N PRO A 12 10.83 -5.02 41.00
CA PRO A 12 11.81 -5.84 40.29
C PRO A 12 11.89 -5.52 38.79
N VAL A 13 13.09 -5.68 38.20
CA VAL A 13 13.37 -5.31 36.79
C VAL A 13 12.48 -6.05 35.80
N ASP A 14 12.23 -7.33 36.03
CA ASP A 14 11.34 -8.18 35.24
C ASP A 14 9.89 -7.67 35.28
N ILE A 15 9.39 -7.26 36.45
CA ILE A 15 8.07 -6.64 36.57
C ILE A 15 8.01 -5.30 35.83
N LEU A 16 9.06 -4.48 35.93
CA LEU A 16 9.14 -3.22 35.20
C LEU A 16 9.12 -3.44 33.68
N LEU A 17 9.90 -4.40 33.17
CA LEU A 17 9.91 -4.74 31.75
C LEU A 17 8.56 -5.30 31.29
N TYR A 18 7.87 -6.09 32.12
CA TYR A 18 6.54 -6.59 31.82
C TYR A 18 5.50 -5.47 31.75
N LEU A 19 5.52 -4.52 32.69
CA LEU A 19 4.61 -3.37 32.66
C LEU A 19 4.79 -2.51 31.41
N LEU A 20 6.03 -2.37 30.94
CA LEU A 20 6.36 -1.58 29.75
C LEU A 20 5.87 -2.21 28.43
N LEU A 21 5.50 -3.49 28.43
CA LEU A 21 4.82 -4.13 27.29
C LEU A 21 3.44 -3.53 27.02
N PHE A 22 2.80 -2.98 28.05
CA PHE A 22 1.49 -2.34 27.93
C PHE A 22 1.57 -0.84 27.62
N CYS A 23 2.78 -0.32 27.44
CA CYS A 23 3.02 1.09 27.12
C CYS A 23 3.30 1.24 25.63
N GLU A 24 2.86 2.35 25.03
CA GLU A 24 3.20 2.63 23.64
C GLU A 24 4.71 2.91 23.49
N LEU A 25 5.21 2.89 22.25
CA LEU A 25 6.62 3.17 21.98
C LEU A 25 7.04 4.56 22.47
N ALA A 26 6.14 5.56 22.36
CA ALA A 26 6.38 6.92 22.83
C ALA A 26 6.50 6.99 24.37
N ASP A 27 5.67 6.22 25.07
CA ASP A 27 5.71 6.11 26.52
C ASP A 27 7.00 5.46 26.98
N ASN A 28 7.44 4.39 26.30
CA ASN A 28 8.72 3.74 26.56
C ASN A 28 9.88 4.76 26.45
N VAL A 29 9.96 5.53 25.35
CA VAL A 29 10.96 6.59 25.23
C VAL A 29 10.84 7.61 26.36
N SER A 30 9.63 8.01 26.74
CA SER A 30 9.39 8.94 27.85
C SER A 30 9.89 8.38 29.18
N PHE A 31 9.57 7.11 29.51
CA PHE A 31 10.04 6.42 30.71
C PHE A 31 11.56 6.42 30.81
N SER A 32 12.27 6.20 29.69
CA SER A 32 13.73 6.21 29.66
C SER A 32 14.36 7.53 30.14
N MET A 33 13.59 8.62 30.12
CA MET A 33 13.99 9.97 30.55
C MET A 33 13.53 10.35 31.96
N VAL A 34 12.68 9.54 32.61
CA VAL A 34 12.06 9.88 33.91
C VAL A 34 13.04 9.80 35.08
N CYS A 35 13.81 8.71 35.20
CA CYS A 35 14.73 8.52 36.32
C CYS A 35 15.90 7.57 35.97
N PRO A 36 16.98 7.52 36.79
CA PRO A 36 18.16 6.70 36.50
C PRO A 36 17.89 5.20 36.34
N ILE A 37 16.86 4.67 37.03
CA ILE A 37 16.49 3.25 36.94
C ILE A 37 15.93 2.93 35.56
N PHE A 38 14.97 3.72 35.06
CA PHE A 38 14.42 3.54 33.72
C PHE A 38 15.44 3.86 32.63
N TYR A 39 16.30 4.87 32.85
CA TYR A 39 17.42 5.11 31.95
C TYR A 39 18.32 3.88 31.84
N LYS A 40 18.69 3.24 32.96
CA LYS A 40 19.50 2.01 32.97
C LYS A 40 18.79 0.84 32.29
N LEU A 41 17.47 0.70 32.48
CA LEU A 41 16.66 -0.29 31.76
C LEU A 41 16.71 -0.06 30.25
N SER A 42 16.57 1.19 29.81
CA SER A 42 16.65 1.54 28.40
C SER A 42 18.02 1.27 27.77
N GLN A 43 19.09 1.06 28.56
CA GLN A 43 20.39 0.63 28.02
C GLN A 43 20.45 -0.87 27.69
N GLN A 44 19.41 -1.64 28.07
CA GLN A 44 19.34 -3.07 27.77
C GLN A 44 18.74 -3.30 26.38
N ARG A 45 19.25 -4.30 25.66
CA ARG A 45 18.73 -4.66 24.32
C ARG A 45 17.27 -5.13 24.38
N GLY A 46 16.93 -5.97 25.36
CA GLY A 46 15.59 -6.54 25.52
C GLY A 46 14.49 -5.49 25.72
N TYR A 47 14.82 -4.36 26.35
CA TYR A 47 13.91 -3.22 26.51
C TYR A 47 13.34 -2.75 25.17
N TRP A 48 14.20 -2.52 24.17
CA TRP A 48 13.79 -2.00 22.87
C TRP A 48 13.20 -3.08 21.96
N ILE A 49 13.69 -4.32 22.04
CA ILE A 49 13.10 -5.44 21.29
C ILE A 49 11.62 -5.57 21.65
N ASN A 50 11.32 -5.64 22.94
CA ASN A 50 9.96 -5.77 23.45
C ASN A 50 9.08 -4.59 22.99
N ALA A 51 9.52 -3.35 23.22
CA ALA A 51 8.75 -2.17 22.84
C ALA A 51 8.51 -2.07 21.31
N LEU A 52 9.49 -2.48 20.49
CA LEU A 52 9.36 -2.49 19.04
C LEU A 52 8.49 -3.64 18.51
N GLN A 53 8.52 -4.81 19.16
CA GLN A 53 7.65 -5.93 18.81
C GLN A 53 6.19 -5.58 19.04
N GLU A 54 5.85 -5.01 20.21
CA GLU A 54 4.49 -4.54 20.51
C GLU A 54 4.07 -3.43 19.54
N ALA A 55 4.95 -2.47 19.27
CA ALA A 55 4.67 -1.43 18.28
C ALA A 55 4.45 -1.99 16.87
N ARG A 56 5.22 -3.01 16.46
CA ARG A 56 5.12 -3.63 15.13
C ARG A 56 3.76 -4.30 14.91
N ILE A 57 3.18 -4.94 15.91
CA ILE A 57 1.84 -5.55 15.82
C ILE A 57 0.81 -4.49 15.45
N VAL A 58 0.98 -3.31 16.04
CA VAL A 58 -0.02 -2.25 15.95
C VAL A 58 0.23 -1.33 14.77
N ARG A 59 1.46 -1.12 14.29
CA ARG A 59 1.77 -0.16 13.20
C ARG A 59 3.12 -0.45 12.53
N PRO A 60 3.36 0.10 11.32
CA PRO A 60 4.68 0.05 10.70
C PRO A 60 5.74 0.63 11.63
N ILE A 61 6.88 -0.05 11.72
CA ILE A 61 8.06 0.46 12.39
C ILE A 61 9.17 0.66 11.37
N ALA A 62 10.20 1.43 11.74
CA ALA A 62 11.34 1.81 10.92
C ALA A 62 12.31 0.68 10.53
N CYS A 63 11.77 -0.48 10.15
CA CYS A 63 12.48 -1.65 9.65
C CYS A 63 11.52 -2.53 8.84
N PRO A 64 12.01 -3.35 7.89
CA PRO A 64 11.20 -4.36 7.21
C PRO A 64 10.37 -5.21 8.16
N LEU A 65 9.17 -5.61 7.71
CA LEU A 65 8.18 -6.28 8.54
C LEU A 65 8.70 -7.59 9.13
N GLN A 66 9.37 -8.41 8.31
CA GLN A 66 9.91 -9.70 8.73
C GLN A 66 11.35 -9.65 9.29
N GLU A 67 11.92 -8.45 9.53
CA GLU A 67 13.27 -8.35 10.07
C GLU A 67 13.33 -8.79 11.54
N ASP A 68 14.30 -9.67 11.84
CA ASP A 68 14.55 -10.20 13.18
C ASP A 68 15.25 -9.15 14.06
N LEU A 69 14.46 -8.51 14.92
CA LEU A 69 14.92 -7.48 15.86
C LEU A 69 16.03 -7.98 16.81
N THR A 70 16.16 -9.30 17.04
CA THR A 70 17.19 -9.85 17.93
C THR A 70 18.61 -9.77 17.34
N LYS A 71 18.71 -9.62 16.01
CA LYS A 71 19.99 -9.46 15.28
C LYS A 71 20.56 -8.05 15.38
N HIS A 72 19.75 -7.06 15.76
CA HIS A 72 20.21 -5.68 15.89
C HIS A 72 20.95 -5.45 17.21
N ASP A 73 21.96 -4.60 17.17
CA ASP A 73 22.56 -4.08 18.40
C ASP A 73 21.65 -3.07 19.10
N HIS A 74 22.02 -2.71 20.33
CA HIS A 74 21.25 -1.77 21.15
C HIS A 74 21.05 -0.40 20.47
N GLN A 75 22.07 0.12 19.78
CA GLN A 75 22.00 1.45 19.15
C GLN A 75 21.11 1.43 17.91
N SER A 76 21.16 0.36 17.12
CA SER A 76 20.30 0.14 15.98
C SER A 76 18.83 0.06 16.40
N LEU A 77 18.51 -0.71 17.45
CA LEU A 77 17.13 -0.79 17.97
C LEU A 77 16.63 0.57 18.45
N LYS A 78 17.47 1.32 19.18
CA LYS A 78 17.12 2.67 19.61
C LYS A 78 16.91 3.60 18.41
N ARG A 79 17.71 3.48 17.34
CA ARG A 79 17.55 4.24 16.10
C ARG A 79 16.22 3.93 15.42
N ILE A 80 15.85 2.65 15.31
CA ILE A 80 14.56 2.21 14.77
C ILE A 80 13.43 2.86 15.58
N ALA A 81 13.44 2.71 16.90
CA ALA A 81 12.40 3.29 17.76
C ALA A 81 12.25 4.81 17.59
N LEU A 82 13.37 5.55 17.63
CA LEU A 82 13.36 6.99 17.47
C LEU A 82 13.01 7.45 16.05
N HIS A 83 13.31 6.65 15.01
CA HIS A 83 12.90 6.96 13.64
C HIS A 83 11.41 6.73 13.45
N THR A 84 10.86 5.61 13.96
CA THR A 84 9.42 5.34 13.99
C THR A 84 8.66 6.50 14.62
N LEU A 85 9.08 6.99 15.79
CA LEU A 85 8.39 8.11 16.44
C LEU A 85 8.51 9.43 15.67
N ARG A 86 9.62 9.68 14.98
CA ARG A 86 9.77 10.86 14.11
C ARG A 86 8.84 10.77 12.91
N LEU A 87 8.70 9.59 12.32
CA LEU A 87 7.75 9.31 11.25
C LEU A 87 6.32 9.56 11.71
N ASP A 88 5.91 8.91 12.80
CA ASP A 88 4.57 9.06 13.37
C ASP A 88 4.24 10.53 13.64
N TYR A 89 5.18 11.26 14.25
CA TYR A 89 5.03 12.69 14.49
C TYR A 89 4.85 13.48 13.18
N ASN A 90 5.74 13.29 12.20
CA ASN A 90 5.69 14.08 10.97
C ASN A 90 4.43 13.78 10.13
N TRP A 91 3.99 12.51 10.06
CA TRP A 91 2.74 12.11 9.40
C TRP A 91 1.48 12.55 10.16
N SER A 92 1.59 12.87 11.45
CA SER A 92 0.47 13.41 12.23
C SER A 92 0.28 14.92 12.04
N LEU A 93 1.25 15.62 11.43
CA LEU A 93 1.14 17.05 11.17
C LEU A 93 0.10 17.31 10.06
N PRO A 94 -0.67 18.41 10.14
CA PRO A 94 -1.58 18.79 9.04
C PRO A 94 -0.88 18.94 7.68
N GLN A 95 0.41 19.29 7.72
CA GLN A 95 1.29 19.41 6.56
C GLN A 95 2.61 18.68 6.86
N PRO A 96 2.72 17.37 6.54
CA PRO A 96 3.97 16.63 6.67
C PRO A 96 5.08 17.29 5.86
N LYS A 97 6.29 17.34 6.43
CA LYS A 97 7.42 18.01 5.78
C LYS A 97 8.49 17.02 5.37
N ILE A 98 9.05 17.20 4.18
CA ILE A 98 10.23 16.47 3.75
C ILE A 98 11.37 16.70 4.77
N LYS A 99 11.98 15.63 5.24
CA LYS A 99 13.09 15.61 6.20
C LYS A 99 14.33 15.00 5.54
N GLY A 100 15.31 15.84 5.26
CA GLY A 100 16.58 15.40 4.68
C GLY A 100 16.68 15.63 3.17
N PRO A 101 17.78 15.17 2.55
CA PRO A 101 18.04 15.40 1.14
C PRO A 101 17.10 14.56 0.26
N ILE A 102 16.53 15.21 -0.75
CA ILE A 102 15.77 14.52 -1.80
C ILE A 102 16.76 13.84 -2.73
N LYS A 103 16.55 12.55 -2.94
CA LYS A 103 17.38 11.77 -3.86
C LYS A 103 16.69 11.72 -5.23
N ALA A 104 17.45 11.98 -6.28
CA ALA A 104 17.01 11.82 -7.65
C ALA A 104 17.90 10.78 -8.34
N VAL A 105 17.29 9.74 -8.90
CA VAL A 105 17.98 8.68 -9.65
C VAL A 105 17.48 8.70 -11.09
N ILE A 106 18.40 8.83 -12.03
CA ILE A 106 18.09 8.77 -13.46
C ILE A 106 18.10 7.30 -13.85
N LEU A 107 16.92 6.77 -14.16
CA LEU A 107 16.74 5.36 -14.53
C LEU A 107 16.98 5.12 -16.03
N GLY A 108 17.00 6.19 -16.82
CA GLY A 108 17.18 6.14 -18.27
C GLY A 108 15.86 6.12 -19.02
N VAL A 109 15.94 5.95 -20.34
CA VAL A 109 14.82 5.81 -21.27
C VAL A 109 14.83 4.36 -21.74
N PRO A 110 13.69 3.66 -21.89
CA PRO A 110 12.26 4.09 -21.91
C PRO A 110 11.67 4.45 -20.53
N PRO A 111 10.47 5.10 -20.49
CA PRO A 111 9.72 5.26 -19.24
C PRO A 111 9.48 3.90 -18.59
N LEU A 112 9.67 3.86 -17.28
CA LEU A 112 9.54 2.67 -16.45
C LEU A 112 8.34 2.84 -15.54
N ASP A 113 7.62 1.76 -15.27
CA ASP A 113 6.59 1.72 -14.25
C ASP A 113 7.14 1.12 -12.97
N VAL A 114 6.67 1.63 -11.83
CA VAL A 114 6.93 0.98 -10.55
C VAL A 114 5.97 -0.21 -10.42
N VAL A 115 6.51 -1.43 -10.46
CA VAL A 115 5.72 -2.64 -10.20
C VAL A 115 5.51 -2.79 -8.70
N PHE A 116 6.60 -2.75 -7.94
CA PHE A 116 6.55 -2.71 -6.48
C PHE A 116 7.85 -2.15 -5.89
N GLN A 117 7.75 -1.72 -4.64
CA GLN A 117 8.87 -1.46 -3.76
C GLN A 117 8.88 -2.52 -2.65
N VAL A 118 10.07 -3.02 -2.28
CA VAL A 118 10.20 -3.86 -1.07
C VAL A 118 10.14 -2.96 0.18
N PRO A 119 9.13 -3.14 1.06
CA PRO A 119 8.93 -2.30 2.24
C PRO A 119 10.15 -2.28 3.18
N GLY A 120 10.50 -1.10 3.69
CA GLY A 120 11.64 -0.98 4.60
C GLY A 120 13.00 -0.97 3.89
N THR A 121 13.07 -1.05 2.56
CA THR A 121 14.32 -1.09 1.79
C THR A 121 14.39 -0.03 0.69
N GLU A 122 15.52 0.05 -0.03
CA GLU A 122 15.68 0.91 -1.22
C GLU A 122 15.53 0.14 -2.54
N LEU A 123 14.96 -1.08 -2.48
CA LEU A 123 14.80 -1.97 -3.63
C LEU A 123 13.45 -1.78 -4.31
N TYR A 124 13.49 -1.61 -5.62
CA TYR A 124 12.33 -1.45 -6.48
C TYR A 124 12.38 -2.47 -7.62
N VAL A 125 11.23 -2.97 -8.04
CA VAL A 125 11.10 -3.68 -9.32
C VAL A 125 10.37 -2.77 -10.29
N LEU A 126 11.01 -2.51 -11.42
CA LEU A 126 10.53 -1.59 -12.43
C LEU A 126 10.23 -2.35 -13.72
N HIS A 127 9.18 -1.96 -14.43
CA HIS A 127 8.76 -2.54 -15.70
C HIS A 127 8.94 -1.55 -16.85
N SER A 128 9.51 -2.02 -17.96
CA SER A 128 9.63 -1.25 -19.19
C SER A 128 8.55 -1.68 -20.17
N ARG A 129 7.60 -0.79 -20.47
CA ARG A 129 6.52 -1.07 -21.43
C ARG A 129 7.01 -1.34 -22.84
N SER A 130 8.07 -0.66 -23.27
CA SER A 130 8.56 -0.76 -24.65
C SER A 130 9.28 -2.09 -24.91
N SER A 131 10.05 -2.58 -23.92
CA SER A 131 10.77 -3.85 -24.03
C SER A 131 9.97 -5.03 -23.48
N GLY A 132 9.07 -4.81 -22.53
CA GLY A 132 8.38 -5.84 -21.77
C GLY A 132 9.22 -6.46 -20.65
N ASN A 133 10.39 -5.89 -20.37
CA ASN A 133 11.29 -6.37 -19.33
C ASN A 133 10.94 -5.78 -17.97
N ILE A 134 11.16 -6.55 -16.92
CA ILE A 134 11.28 -6.07 -15.55
C ILE A 134 12.73 -6.13 -15.08
N SER A 135 13.09 -5.27 -14.15
CA SER A 135 14.43 -5.23 -13.54
C SER A 135 14.36 -4.77 -12.10
N ALA A 136 15.25 -5.29 -11.25
CA ALA A 136 15.39 -4.83 -9.87
C ALA A 136 16.44 -3.71 -9.78
N TRP A 137 16.08 -2.64 -9.07
CA TRP A 137 16.90 -1.46 -8.87
C TRP A 137 17.12 -1.21 -7.38
N ASP A 138 18.36 -0.88 -7.04
CA ASP A 138 18.68 -0.32 -5.75
C ASP A 138 18.84 1.19 -5.94
N ILE A 139 17.81 1.92 -5.52
CA ILE A 139 17.78 3.38 -5.61
C ILE A 139 18.79 3.99 -4.63
N GLY A 140 19.13 3.29 -3.54
CA GLY A 140 20.25 3.53 -2.64
C GLY A 140 21.59 3.65 -3.35
N LEU A 141 21.85 2.71 -4.25
CA LEU A 141 23.06 2.66 -5.07
C LEU A 141 22.91 3.40 -6.41
N GLY A 142 21.69 3.78 -6.78
CA GLY A 142 21.38 4.44 -8.05
C GLY A 142 21.65 3.55 -9.28
N LYS A 143 21.45 2.23 -9.14
CA LYS A 143 21.75 1.27 -10.22
C LYS A 143 20.83 0.06 -10.20
N GLN A 144 20.72 -0.58 -11.35
CA GLN A 144 20.16 -1.92 -11.51
C GLN A 144 21.03 -2.95 -10.76
N VAL A 145 20.37 -3.87 -10.05
CA VAL A 145 21.02 -4.89 -9.19
C VAL A 145 20.68 -6.33 -9.58
N SER A 146 19.73 -6.54 -10.49
CA SER A 146 19.46 -7.85 -11.10
C SER A 146 19.47 -7.75 -12.62
N PRO A 147 19.72 -8.85 -13.36
CA PRO A 147 19.43 -8.91 -14.79
C PRO A 147 17.95 -8.63 -15.10
N ASP A 148 17.69 -8.23 -16.35
CA ASP A 148 16.33 -8.09 -16.88
C ASP A 148 15.64 -9.45 -17.02
N ILE A 149 14.33 -9.48 -16.78
CA ILE A 149 13.46 -10.61 -17.13
C ILE A 149 12.36 -10.12 -18.05
N TYR A 150 12.18 -10.77 -19.19
CA TYR A 150 11.04 -10.48 -20.06
C TYR A 150 9.75 -11.09 -19.48
N ILE A 151 8.70 -10.28 -19.35
CA ILE A 151 7.36 -10.70 -18.91
C ILE A 151 6.37 -10.45 -20.04
N SER A 152 5.98 -9.18 -20.22
CA SER A 152 5.11 -8.72 -21.30
C SER A 152 5.23 -7.21 -21.41
N ARG A 153 4.90 -6.64 -22.56
CA ARG A 153 4.81 -5.19 -22.76
C ARG A 153 3.63 -4.53 -22.03
N ARG A 154 2.61 -5.29 -21.65
CA ARG A 154 1.41 -4.76 -20.98
C ARG A 154 1.10 -5.57 -19.73
N LEU A 155 1.19 -4.90 -18.59
CA LEU A 155 0.67 -5.39 -17.32
C LEU A 155 -0.75 -4.86 -17.15
N MET A 156 -1.66 -5.71 -16.69
CA MET A 156 -3.04 -5.34 -16.38
C MET A 156 -3.20 -5.00 -14.91
N ASP A 157 -2.64 -5.85 -14.04
CA ASP A 157 -2.83 -5.75 -12.60
C ASP A 157 -1.67 -6.45 -11.85
N VAL A 158 -1.46 -6.05 -10.60
CA VAL A 158 -0.51 -6.67 -9.68
C VAL A 158 -1.18 -6.96 -8.34
N SER A 159 -0.83 -8.09 -7.73
CA SER A 159 -1.37 -8.45 -6.42
C SER A 159 -0.73 -7.61 -5.32
N PRO A 160 -1.24 -7.67 -4.08
CA PRO A 160 -0.46 -7.28 -2.92
C PRO A 160 0.82 -8.09 -2.84
N GLY A 161 1.90 -7.42 -2.43
CA GLY A 161 3.17 -8.08 -2.19
C GLY A 161 3.11 -8.98 -0.96
N GLN A 162 3.80 -10.12 -1.03
CA GLN A 162 3.99 -11.07 0.05
C GLN A 162 5.41 -10.91 0.59
N ASP A 163 5.53 -10.47 1.85
CA ASP A 163 6.82 -10.29 2.53
C ASP A 163 7.23 -11.53 3.32
N GLU A 164 8.39 -12.07 2.99
CA GLU A 164 9.06 -13.18 3.66
C GLU A 164 10.48 -12.73 4.09
N PRO A 165 11.10 -13.35 5.12
CA PRO A 165 12.47 -13.00 5.49
C PRO A 165 13.46 -13.09 4.33
N GLY A 166 13.92 -11.93 3.83
CA GLY A 166 14.87 -11.83 2.72
C GLY A 166 14.26 -12.11 1.34
N LYS A 167 12.93 -12.07 1.21
CA LYS A 167 12.22 -12.34 -0.04
C LYS A 167 10.93 -11.54 -0.12
N PHE A 168 10.64 -10.98 -1.28
CA PHE A 168 9.38 -10.30 -1.55
C PHE A 168 8.79 -10.80 -2.86
N SER A 169 7.53 -11.23 -2.85
CA SER A 169 6.88 -11.81 -4.04
C SER A 169 5.61 -11.08 -4.41
N ILE A 170 5.30 -11.02 -5.70
CA ILE A 170 4.06 -10.43 -6.22
C ILE A 170 3.51 -11.28 -7.37
N GLY A 171 2.19 -11.35 -7.46
CA GLY A 171 1.46 -11.86 -8.62
C GLY A 171 1.27 -10.75 -9.65
N ILE A 172 1.42 -11.09 -10.93
CA ILE A 172 1.23 -10.15 -12.05
C ILE A 172 0.28 -10.79 -13.05
N LEU A 173 -0.73 -10.03 -13.46
CA LEU A 173 -1.58 -10.34 -14.61
C LEU A 173 -1.08 -9.55 -15.83
N ALA A 174 -0.69 -10.25 -16.89
CA ALA A 174 -0.11 -9.66 -18.08
C ALA A 174 -0.85 -10.06 -19.37
N ILE A 175 -0.85 -9.18 -20.38
CA ILE A 175 -1.42 -9.47 -21.71
C ILE A 175 -0.26 -9.84 -22.64
N LEU A 176 -0.16 -11.10 -23.07
CA LEU A 176 0.87 -11.54 -23.99
C LEU A 176 0.50 -11.24 -25.45
N ALA A 177 -0.78 -11.47 -25.80
CA ALA A 177 -1.37 -11.20 -27.11
C ALA A 177 -2.85 -10.83 -26.94
N PRO A 178 -3.55 -10.32 -27.97
CA PRO A 178 -4.99 -10.12 -27.89
C PRO A 178 -5.68 -11.41 -27.42
N SER A 179 -6.45 -11.32 -26.33
CA SER A 179 -7.12 -12.45 -25.67
C SER A 179 -6.23 -13.51 -25.02
N VAL A 180 -4.90 -13.35 -24.98
CA VAL A 180 -4.00 -14.28 -24.28
C VAL A 180 -3.42 -13.58 -23.06
N HIS A 181 -3.89 -14.00 -21.88
CA HIS A 181 -3.42 -13.47 -20.61
C HIS A 181 -2.54 -14.51 -19.91
N GLU A 182 -1.60 -14.03 -19.10
CA GLU A 182 -0.73 -14.87 -18.29
C GLU A 182 -0.67 -14.37 -16.85
N LEU A 183 -0.62 -15.32 -15.91
CA LEU A 183 -0.27 -15.09 -14.53
C LEU A 183 1.19 -15.39 -14.30
N TRP A 184 1.87 -14.46 -13.63
CA TRP A 184 3.26 -14.57 -13.24
C TRP A 184 3.36 -14.40 -11.73
N VAL A 185 4.22 -15.20 -11.08
CA VAL A 185 4.70 -14.90 -9.73
C VAL A 185 6.16 -14.52 -9.84
N ILE A 186 6.47 -13.32 -9.39
CA ILE A 186 7.81 -12.75 -9.44
C ILE A 186 8.31 -12.60 -8.03
N CYS A 187 9.54 -13.04 -7.80
CA CYS A 187 10.17 -13.12 -6.50
C CYS A 187 11.48 -12.35 -6.54
N LEU A 188 11.63 -11.38 -5.63
CA LEU A 188 12.88 -10.69 -5.37
C LEU A 188 13.47 -11.24 -4.07
N GLU A 189 14.55 -12.00 -4.17
CA GLU A 189 15.37 -12.41 -3.04
C GLU A 189 16.43 -11.33 -2.75
N TYR A 190 16.63 -11.00 -1.48
CA TYR A 190 17.56 -9.95 -1.05
C TYR A 190 18.20 -10.26 0.31
N GLY A 191 19.40 -9.75 0.54
CA GLY A 191 20.10 -9.86 1.82
C GLY A 191 21.61 -10.04 1.65
N SER A 192 22.23 -10.82 2.53
CA SER A 192 23.69 -11.05 2.50
C SER A 192 24.18 -11.77 1.24
N GLY A 193 23.30 -12.50 0.55
CA GLY A 193 23.59 -13.18 -0.71
C GLY A 193 23.55 -12.29 -1.96
N GLY A 194 23.21 -11.00 -1.81
CA GLY A 194 22.95 -10.10 -2.94
C GLY A 194 21.46 -9.97 -3.24
N VAL A 195 21.14 -9.50 -4.45
CA VAL A 195 19.77 -9.32 -4.93
C VAL A 195 19.55 -10.19 -6.16
N ASN A 196 18.51 -11.01 -6.15
CA ASN A 196 18.16 -11.92 -7.23
C ASN A 196 16.67 -11.77 -7.56
N LEU A 197 16.36 -11.37 -8.79
CA LEU A 197 15.00 -11.31 -9.31
C LEU A 197 14.76 -12.58 -10.13
N GLN A 198 13.66 -13.27 -9.89
CA GLN A 198 13.31 -14.49 -10.61
C GLN A 198 11.81 -14.65 -10.78
N VAL A 199 11.41 -15.45 -11.75
CA VAL A 199 10.02 -15.91 -11.93
C VAL A 199 9.88 -17.27 -11.28
N THR A 200 8.99 -17.40 -10.31
CA THR A 200 8.72 -18.67 -9.61
C THR A 200 7.53 -19.43 -10.19
N LEU A 201 6.61 -18.73 -10.86
CA LEU A 201 5.47 -19.34 -11.54
C LEU A 201 5.13 -18.55 -12.81
N GLN A 202 4.79 -19.26 -13.88
CA GLN A 202 4.18 -18.72 -15.09
C GLN A 202 3.02 -19.64 -15.50
N TYR A 203 1.85 -19.07 -15.75
CA TYR A 203 0.66 -19.82 -16.12
C TYR A 203 -0.17 -19.07 -17.17
N THR A 204 -0.39 -19.69 -18.33
CA THR A 204 -1.24 -19.14 -19.38
C THR A 204 -2.71 -19.38 -19.06
N LEU A 205 -3.50 -18.31 -19.10
CA LEU A 205 -4.94 -18.34 -18.82
C LEU A 205 -5.76 -18.71 -20.07
N GLU A 206 -7.03 -19.06 -19.86
CA GLU A 206 -7.93 -19.51 -20.93
C GLU A 206 -8.35 -18.33 -21.82
N PRO A 207 -8.14 -18.36 -23.15
CA PRO A 207 -8.29 -17.17 -23.99
C PRO A 207 -9.74 -16.69 -24.20
N ASP A 208 -10.72 -17.57 -23.94
CA ASP A 208 -12.14 -17.25 -24.08
C ASP A 208 -12.75 -16.63 -22.82
N MET A 209 -11.93 -16.45 -21.76
CA MET A 209 -12.33 -15.84 -20.50
C MET A 209 -11.78 -14.43 -20.38
N LEU A 210 -12.58 -13.54 -19.80
CA LEU A 210 -12.11 -12.21 -19.42
C LEU A 210 -11.51 -12.26 -18.01
N HIS A 211 -10.30 -11.71 -17.85
CA HIS A 211 -9.57 -11.66 -16.58
C HIS A 211 -9.24 -10.22 -16.26
N TRP A 212 -9.33 -9.80 -15.00
CA TRP A 212 -9.12 -8.38 -14.67
C TRP A 212 -8.48 -8.07 -13.32
N ALA A 213 -8.49 -9.00 -12.35
CA ALA A 213 -7.95 -8.74 -11.02
C ALA A 213 -7.15 -9.93 -10.51
N VAL A 214 -5.92 -9.68 -10.03
CA VAL A 214 -5.02 -10.69 -9.47
C VAL A 214 -4.85 -10.48 -7.97
N PHE A 215 -4.82 -11.58 -7.23
CA PHE A 215 -4.52 -11.58 -5.80
C PHE A 215 -3.55 -12.70 -5.47
N MET A 216 -2.85 -12.58 -4.35
CA MET A 216 -1.84 -13.55 -3.94
C MET A 216 -1.84 -13.71 -2.43
N THR A 217 -1.57 -14.94 -1.99
CA THR A 217 -1.18 -15.31 -0.63
C THR A 217 0.17 -16.03 -0.69
N THR A 218 0.70 -16.45 0.44
CA THR A 218 1.91 -17.27 0.50
C THR A 218 1.76 -18.63 -0.21
N GLU A 219 0.54 -19.14 -0.34
CA GLU A 219 0.27 -20.48 -0.88
C GLU A 219 -0.35 -20.45 -2.27
N PHE A 220 -1.11 -19.41 -2.61
CA PHE A 220 -1.88 -19.35 -3.85
C PHE A 220 -1.73 -18.00 -4.55
N ILE A 221 -1.72 -18.03 -5.88
CA ILE A 221 -2.05 -16.85 -6.72
C ILE A 221 -3.41 -17.11 -7.35
N GLY A 222 -4.26 -16.11 -7.42
CA GLY A 222 -5.56 -16.22 -8.05
C GLY A 222 -5.91 -15.05 -8.94
N VAL A 223 -6.86 -15.29 -9.84
CA VAL A 223 -7.39 -14.29 -10.76
C VAL A 223 -8.90 -14.41 -10.86
N LEU A 224 -9.57 -13.27 -10.90
CA LEU A 224 -11.00 -13.21 -11.20
C LEU A 224 -11.23 -13.35 -12.70
N GLN A 225 -12.22 -14.16 -13.07
CA GLN A 225 -12.61 -14.34 -14.45
C GLN A 225 -14.13 -14.44 -14.66
N TYR A 226 -14.60 -14.18 -15.87
CA TYR A 226 -15.96 -14.53 -16.32
C TYR A 226 -15.98 -14.81 -17.83
N ASN A 227 -16.98 -15.57 -18.28
CA ASN A 227 -17.19 -15.86 -19.69
C ASN A 227 -18.04 -14.74 -20.34
N PRO A 228 -17.48 -13.91 -21.24
CA PRO A 228 -18.24 -12.83 -21.87
C PRO A 228 -19.38 -13.32 -22.75
N ASN A 229 -19.31 -14.55 -23.26
CA ASN A 229 -20.26 -15.13 -24.21
C ASN A 229 -21.52 -15.72 -23.55
N GLU A 230 -21.51 -15.89 -22.23
CA GLU A 230 -22.69 -16.33 -21.47
C GLU A 230 -23.60 -15.12 -21.20
N TRP A 231 -24.53 -14.87 -22.12
CA TRP A 231 -25.49 -13.76 -22.07
C TRP A 231 -26.73 -14.00 -21.19
N ASP A 232 -26.75 -15.05 -20.36
CA ASP A 232 -27.85 -15.18 -19.39
C ASP A 232 -27.62 -14.17 -18.25
N ASP A 233 -28.24 -12.99 -18.41
CA ASP A 233 -28.10 -11.78 -17.58
C ASP A 233 -28.32 -12.00 -16.08
N THR A 234 -28.83 -13.16 -15.65
CA THR A 234 -29.16 -13.41 -14.25
C THR A 234 -28.26 -14.42 -13.54
N ARG A 235 -27.33 -15.09 -14.24
CA ARG A 235 -26.67 -16.29 -13.68
C ARG A 235 -25.23 -16.56 -14.08
N CYS A 236 -24.51 -15.64 -14.72
CA CYS A 236 -23.07 -15.86 -14.92
C CYS A 236 -22.32 -15.39 -13.67
N PRO A 237 -21.89 -16.29 -12.77
CA PRO A 237 -21.10 -15.91 -11.60
C PRO A 237 -19.70 -15.48 -12.06
N VAL A 238 -19.06 -14.66 -11.23
CA VAL A 238 -17.60 -14.52 -11.30
C VAL A 238 -16.97 -15.84 -10.84
N ASP A 239 -16.00 -16.33 -11.59
CA ASP A 239 -15.16 -17.44 -11.17
C ASP A 239 -13.81 -16.92 -10.65
N ILE A 240 -13.20 -17.70 -9.77
CA ILE A 240 -11.84 -17.49 -9.29
C ILE A 240 -11.00 -18.67 -9.78
N ILE A 241 -9.97 -18.40 -10.58
CA ILE A 241 -8.90 -19.38 -10.76
C ILE A 241 -7.92 -19.20 -9.61
N ALA A 242 -7.64 -20.27 -8.88
CA ALA A 242 -6.62 -20.34 -7.85
C ALA A 242 -5.54 -21.36 -8.24
N LEU A 243 -4.28 -20.93 -8.22
CA LEU A 243 -3.10 -21.74 -8.52
C LEU A 243 -2.25 -21.85 -7.27
N ASN A 244 -1.94 -23.06 -6.83
CA ASN A 244 -0.97 -23.25 -5.75
C ASN A 244 0.43 -22.87 -6.27
N VAL A 245 1.11 -21.95 -5.58
CA VAL A 245 2.40 -21.39 -6.02
C VAL A 245 3.49 -22.47 -6.05
N SER A 246 3.43 -23.44 -5.13
CA SER A 246 4.47 -24.47 -5.00
C SER A 246 4.26 -25.67 -5.94
N SER A 247 3.01 -26.10 -6.13
CA SER A 247 2.69 -27.29 -6.92
C SER A 247 2.21 -26.98 -8.34
N GLY A 248 1.86 -25.71 -8.64
CA GLY A 248 1.24 -25.31 -9.89
C GLY A 248 -0.17 -25.89 -10.10
N THR A 249 -0.77 -26.52 -9.08
CA THR A 249 -2.10 -27.12 -9.21
C THR A 249 -3.18 -26.03 -9.32
N LYS A 250 -4.03 -26.15 -10.34
CA LYS A 250 -5.16 -25.24 -10.61
C LYS A 250 -6.46 -25.76 -10.02
N THR A 251 -7.23 -24.87 -9.42
CA THR A 251 -8.63 -25.06 -9.06
C THR A 251 -9.43 -23.85 -9.55
N THR A 252 -10.65 -24.09 -10.04
CA THR A 252 -11.61 -23.03 -10.35
C THR A 252 -12.70 -23.04 -9.28
N ILE A 253 -13.00 -21.88 -8.71
CA ILE A 253 -14.01 -21.69 -7.66
C ILE A 253 -15.09 -20.79 -8.23
N THR A 254 -16.30 -21.30 -8.33
CA THR A 254 -17.47 -20.50 -8.72
C THR A 254 -17.99 -19.73 -7.53
N THR A 255 -18.09 -18.41 -7.67
CA THR A 255 -18.58 -17.52 -6.60
C THR A 255 -20.08 -17.29 -6.71
N ASP A 256 -20.67 -16.67 -5.71
CA ASP A 256 -22.03 -16.12 -5.72
C ASP A 256 -22.06 -14.64 -6.16
N ILE A 257 -20.91 -14.07 -6.57
CA ILE A 257 -20.81 -12.68 -7.03
C ILE A 257 -21.43 -12.59 -8.43
N PRO A 258 -22.50 -11.80 -8.61
CA PRO A 258 -23.17 -11.71 -9.89
C PRO A 258 -22.38 -10.82 -10.86
N ARG A 259 -22.35 -11.19 -12.14
CA ARG A 259 -21.61 -10.46 -13.19
C ARG A 259 -22.00 -8.99 -13.33
N ASN A 260 -23.25 -8.62 -13.09
CA ASN A 260 -23.67 -7.21 -13.18
C ASN A 260 -22.99 -6.30 -12.17
N MET A 261 -22.47 -6.85 -11.06
CA MET A 261 -21.63 -6.11 -10.12
C MET A 261 -20.21 -5.85 -10.66
N VAL A 262 -19.83 -6.53 -11.75
CA VAL A 262 -18.52 -6.40 -12.43
C VAL A 262 -18.63 -5.65 -13.76
N ALA A 263 -19.66 -5.91 -14.55
CA ALA A 263 -19.72 -5.49 -15.96
C ALA A 263 -20.01 -3.99 -16.20
N GLU A 264 -20.51 -3.24 -15.22
CA GLU A 264 -20.84 -1.82 -15.40
C GLU A 264 -19.61 -0.89 -15.44
N HIS A 265 -18.42 -1.40 -15.12
CA HIS A 265 -17.21 -0.60 -15.07
C HIS A 265 -16.31 -1.00 -16.25
N GLY A 266 -16.09 -0.07 -17.17
CA GLY A 266 -15.36 -0.32 -18.43
C GLY A 266 -14.00 -0.98 -18.22
N TYR A 267 -13.49 -1.59 -19.29
CA TYR A 267 -12.26 -2.40 -19.42
C TYR A 267 -10.94 -1.78 -18.89
N GLU A 268 -10.98 -0.63 -18.22
CA GLU A 268 -9.81 0.20 -17.93
C GLU A 268 -9.44 0.27 -16.43
N SER A 269 -10.26 -0.21 -15.48
CA SER A 269 -9.91 -0.17 -14.04
C SER A 269 -10.06 -1.53 -13.35
N GLY A 270 -8.93 -2.12 -12.92
CA GLY A 270 -8.79 -3.51 -12.46
C GLY A 270 -9.33 -3.87 -11.07
N ALA A 271 -10.30 -3.13 -10.50
CA ALA A 271 -10.71 -3.43 -9.13
C ALA A 271 -12.14 -3.02 -8.75
N PHE A 272 -12.78 -3.86 -7.93
CA PHE A 272 -14.17 -3.73 -7.49
C PHE A 272 -14.30 -3.88 -5.98
N VAL A 273 -15.27 -3.17 -5.39
CA VAL A 273 -15.84 -3.52 -4.09
C VAL A 273 -17.35 -3.42 -4.15
N LEU A 274 -18.02 -4.49 -3.70
CA LEU A 274 -19.47 -4.56 -3.50
C LEU A 274 -19.95 -3.35 -2.67
N ALA A 275 -20.88 -2.58 -3.20
CA ALA A 275 -21.39 -1.37 -2.56
C ALA A 275 -22.87 -1.51 -2.24
N GLU A 276 -23.25 -1.21 -1.00
CA GLU A 276 -24.59 -0.70 -0.69
C GLU A 276 -24.70 0.74 -1.22
N GLU A 277 -25.78 1.06 -1.93
CA GLU A 277 -26.05 2.41 -2.39
C GLU A 277 -26.31 3.33 -1.19
N SER A 278 -25.53 4.41 -1.06
CA SER A 278 -25.82 5.47 -0.09
C SER A 278 -26.88 6.42 -0.68
N PRO A 279 -27.97 6.73 0.05
CA PRO A 279 -29.00 7.63 -0.45
C PRO A 279 -28.41 9.00 -0.82
N GLY A 280 -28.64 9.45 -2.06
CA GLY A 280 -28.23 10.78 -2.53
C GLY A 280 -26.86 10.88 -3.20
N VAL A 281 -26.01 9.84 -3.15
CA VAL A 281 -24.72 9.83 -3.86
C VAL A 281 -24.80 8.89 -5.05
N ARG A 282 -24.70 9.45 -6.27
CA ARG A 282 -24.59 8.63 -7.48
C ARG A 282 -23.13 8.30 -7.73
N PHE A 283 -22.75 7.07 -7.39
CA PHE A 283 -21.46 6.52 -7.77
C PHE A 283 -21.42 6.33 -9.28
N ILE A 284 -20.34 6.83 -9.91
CA ILE A 284 -20.14 6.69 -11.35
C ILE A 284 -19.37 5.41 -11.63
N ARG A 285 -18.26 5.21 -10.92
CA ARG A 285 -17.38 4.05 -11.08
C ARG A 285 -16.47 3.88 -9.85
N THR A 286 -16.10 2.64 -9.57
CA THR A 286 -14.93 2.32 -8.75
C THR A 286 -13.67 2.66 -9.55
N GLU A 287 -12.82 3.51 -9.00
CA GLU A 287 -11.53 3.84 -9.60
C GLU A 287 -10.50 2.76 -9.27
N GLY A 288 -10.55 2.22 -8.06
CA GLY A 288 -9.70 1.08 -7.72
C GLY A 288 -9.95 0.50 -6.34
N THR A 289 -9.42 -0.69 -6.12
CA THR A 289 -9.31 -1.37 -4.84
C THR A 289 -7.86 -1.73 -4.68
N LEU A 290 -7.26 -1.24 -3.61
CA LEU A 290 -5.90 -1.57 -3.23
C LEU A 290 -6.00 -2.53 -2.05
N THR A 291 -5.25 -3.61 -2.10
CA THR A 291 -5.24 -4.63 -1.04
C THR A 291 -3.85 -4.72 -0.42
N THR A 292 -3.81 -5.10 0.85
CA THR A 292 -2.58 -5.31 1.63
C THR A 292 -2.69 -6.55 2.48
N GLY A 293 -1.57 -6.99 3.05
CA GLY A 293 -1.62 -8.00 4.10
C GLY A 293 -2.55 -7.59 5.24
N ASP A 294 -3.22 -8.57 5.86
CA ASP A 294 -4.13 -8.32 6.99
C ASP A 294 -3.38 -8.00 8.30
N PHE A 295 -2.06 -8.08 8.29
CA PHE A 295 -1.18 -7.86 9.44
C PHE A 295 -1.49 -6.56 10.21
N TYR A 296 -1.86 -5.49 9.51
CA TYR A 296 -2.17 -4.19 10.11
C TYR A 296 -3.66 -3.90 10.29
N GLY A 297 -4.53 -4.89 10.11
CA GLY A 297 -5.97 -4.79 10.33
C GLY A 297 -6.76 -4.08 9.23
N VAL A 298 -6.08 -3.67 8.16
CA VAL A 298 -6.68 -2.97 7.01
C VAL A 298 -6.33 -3.74 5.74
N PRO A 299 -7.08 -4.81 5.43
CA PRO A 299 -6.79 -5.65 4.27
C PRO A 299 -7.10 -4.98 2.92
N ALA A 300 -7.95 -3.95 2.89
CA ALA A 300 -8.32 -3.30 1.64
C ALA A 300 -8.72 -1.83 1.80
N VAL A 301 -8.49 -1.07 0.73
CA VAL A 301 -9.01 0.28 0.54
C VAL A 301 -9.64 0.38 -0.83
N SER A 302 -10.86 0.91 -0.92
CA SER A 302 -11.48 1.21 -2.22
C SER A 302 -11.60 2.71 -2.45
N LEU A 303 -11.39 3.12 -3.69
CA LEU A 303 -11.56 4.47 -4.18
C LEU A 303 -12.71 4.46 -5.17
N ARG A 304 -13.76 5.24 -4.88
CA ARG A 304 -14.95 5.35 -5.72
C ARG A 304 -15.11 6.77 -6.23
N LEU A 305 -15.29 6.95 -7.53
CA LEU A 305 -15.66 8.23 -8.10
C LEU A 305 -17.17 8.43 -7.95
N ALA A 306 -17.56 9.48 -7.24
CA ALA A 306 -18.94 9.91 -7.12
C ALA A 306 -19.14 11.25 -7.84
N SER A 307 -20.30 11.39 -8.48
CA SER A 307 -20.78 12.67 -9.00
C SER A 307 -21.62 13.35 -7.93
N LEU A 308 -21.30 14.60 -7.61
CA LEU A 308 -22.18 15.40 -6.76
C LEU A 308 -23.42 15.83 -7.55
N SER A 309 -24.60 15.65 -6.95
CA SER A 309 -25.82 16.18 -7.52
C SER A 309 -25.79 17.72 -7.45
N PHE A 310 -26.39 18.39 -8.43
CA PHE A 310 -26.43 19.87 -8.49
C PHE A 310 -27.05 20.53 -7.25
N LEU A 311 -27.82 19.78 -6.45
CA LEU A 311 -28.54 20.28 -5.29
C LEU A 311 -27.70 20.26 -4.00
N ASP A 312 -26.57 19.55 -3.99
CA ASP A 312 -25.76 19.31 -2.78
C ASP A 312 -24.43 20.06 -2.76
N ILE A 313 -24.17 20.94 -3.74
CA ILE A 313 -22.94 21.76 -3.77
C ILE A 313 -23.12 22.95 -2.80
N PRO A 314 -22.28 23.09 -1.75
CA PRO A 314 -22.33 24.25 -0.87
C PRO A 314 -22.16 25.55 -1.68
N GLU A 315 -23.01 26.55 -1.45
CA GLU A 315 -22.96 27.85 -2.17
C GLU A 315 -21.59 28.55 -2.10
N GLU A 316 -20.75 28.21 -1.11
CA GLU A 316 -19.41 28.80 -0.92
C GLU A 316 -18.35 28.27 -1.89
N LEU A 317 -18.65 27.21 -2.63
CA LEU A 317 -17.77 26.65 -3.65
C LEU A 317 -18.16 27.25 -5.01
N GLU A 318 -17.45 28.29 -5.45
CA GLU A 318 -17.49 28.81 -6.83
C GLU A 318 -16.97 27.74 -7.81
N VAL A 319 -17.77 26.70 -8.03
CA VAL A 319 -17.43 25.59 -8.91
C VAL A 319 -17.98 25.92 -10.28
N ASP A 320 -17.06 26.04 -11.23
CA ASP A 320 -17.39 26.11 -12.65
C ASP A 320 -18.42 24.99 -12.97
N PRO A 321 -19.61 25.32 -13.49
CA PRO A 321 -20.67 24.36 -13.78
C PRO A 321 -20.30 23.37 -14.91
N VAL A 322 -19.07 23.34 -15.40
CA VAL A 322 -18.55 22.26 -16.25
C VAL A 322 -17.20 21.75 -15.75
N GLY A 323 -16.67 22.28 -14.65
CA GLY A 323 -15.35 21.98 -14.15
C GLY A 323 -15.25 20.66 -13.36
N PRO A 324 -14.02 20.11 -13.22
CA PRO A 324 -13.73 18.88 -12.48
C PRO A 324 -14.04 18.95 -10.97
N GLY A 325 -14.47 20.11 -10.45
CA GLY A 325 -14.97 20.26 -9.07
C GLY A 325 -16.29 19.54 -8.78
N ARG A 326 -16.92 18.90 -9.77
CA ARG A 326 -18.13 18.07 -9.59
C ARG A 326 -17.87 16.66 -9.09
N PHE A 327 -16.63 16.21 -9.20
CA PHE A 327 -16.25 14.87 -8.81
C PHE A 327 -15.71 14.86 -7.39
N GLN A 328 -15.98 13.77 -6.70
CA GLN A 328 -15.32 13.43 -5.46
C GLN A 328 -14.90 11.97 -5.49
N ILE A 329 -13.75 11.67 -4.90
CA ILE A 329 -13.29 10.32 -4.63
C ILE A 329 -13.72 9.97 -3.21
N GLN A 330 -14.53 8.94 -3.04
CA GLN A 330 -14.77 8.34 -1.73
C GLN A 330 -13.71 7.26 -1.49
N ALA A 331 -12.85 7.48 -0.50
CA ALA A 331 -11.91 6.48 -0.03
C ALA A 331 -12.54 5.70 1.14
N ILE A 332 -12.65 4.38 1.02
CA ILE A 332 -13.27 3.50 2.01
C ILE A 332 -12.23 2.50 2.51
N PHE A 333 -11.96 2.52 3.81
CA PHE A 333 -11.05 1.56 4.46
C PHE A 333 -11.88 0.38 4.98
N TRP A 334 -11.49 -0.81 4.56
CA TRP A 334 -12.17 -2.06 4.91
C TRP A 334 -11.38 -2.75 6.01
N THR A 335 -12.06 -3.18 7.07
CA THR A 335 -11.45 -3.91 8.18
C THR A 335 -12.21 -5.21 8.45
N ARG A 336 -11.60 -6.12 9.22
CA ARG A 336 -12.32 -7.26 9.78
C ARG A 336 -12.96 -6.83 11.10
N PRO A 337 -14.22 -7.20 11.37
CA PRO A 337 -14.83 -6.94 12.67
C PRO A 337 -14.06 -7.68 13.77
N GLU A 338 -14.01 -7.11 14.98
CA GLU A 338 -13.32 -7.70 16.14
C GLU A 338 -13.93 -9.03 16.59
N GLN A 339 -15.18 -9.30 16.20
CA GLN A 339 -15.84 -10.56 16.50
C GLN A 339 -15.39 -11.63 15.52
N ASP A 340 -14.64 -12.60 16.06
CA ASP A 340 -14.00 -13.75 15.42
C ASP A 340 -15.03 -14.80 14.95
N ASP A 341 -16.09 -14.35 14.30
CA ASP A 341 -16.97 -15.24 13.56
C ASP A 341 -16.31 -15.48 12.21
N ASN A 342 -15.85 -16.73 11.97
CA ASN A 342 -15.05 -17.15 10.83
C ASN A 342 -15.68 -16.84 9.44
N ASN A 343 -16.90 -16.31 9.41
CA ASN A 343 -17.64 -15.94 8.22
C ASN A 343 -17.89 -14.44 8.07
N ASN A 344 -17.30 -13.58 8.90
CA ASN A 344 -17.58 -12.15 8.81
C ASN A 344 -16.90 -11.54 7.58
N PRO A 345 -17.67 -10.97 6.63
CA PRO A 345 -17.10 -10.26 5.49
C PRO A 345 -16.34 -9.03 5.96
N LEU A 346 -15.47 -8.49 5.09
CA LEU A 346 -14.89 -7.18 5.31
C LEU A 346 -16.01 -6.16 5.48
N VAL A 347 -15.92 -5.35 6.53
CA VAL A 347 -16.87 -4.27 6.78
C VAL A 347 -16.22 -2.93 6.48
N PRO A 348 -16.96 -1.97 5.88
CA PRO A 348 -16.45 -0.62 5.72
C PRO A 348 -16.33 0.01 7.11
N TYR A 349 -15.12 0.36 7.53
CA TYR A 349 -14.88 0.89 8.87
C TYR A 349 -15.07 2.41 8.90
N HIS A 350 -14.39 3.11 7.99
CA HIS A 350 -14.58 4.55 7.77
C HIS A 350 -14.44 4.87 6.29
N ASN A 351 -15.07 5.98 5.89
CA ASN A 351 -14.90 6.56 4.58
C ASN A 351 -14.65 8.07 4.68
N ILE A 352 -13.99 8.62 3.66
CA ILE A 352 -13.78 10.05 3.51
C ILE A 352 -14.00 10.46 2.06
N ASN A 353 -14.62 11.61 1.85
CA ASN A 353 -14.78 12.22 0.53
C ASN A 353 -13.62 13.17 0.26
N ILE A 354 -13.02 13.03 -0.92
CA ILE A 354 -11.86 13.79 -1.36
C ILE A 354 -12.29 14.52 -2.63
N PRO A 355 -12.26 15.86 -2.67
CA PRO A 355 -12.75 16.59 -3.82
C PRO A 355 -11.81 16.45 -5.01
N GLY A 356 -12.36 16.23 -6.20
CA GLY A 356 -11.62 16.00 -7.45
C GLY A 356 -11.80 14.60 -8.03
N SER A 357 -10.97 14.27 -9.03
CA SER A 357 -10.90 12.95 -9.66
C SER A 357 -9.47 12.44 -9.65
N LEU A 358 -9.25 11.13 -9.71
CA LEU A 358 -7.89 10.60 -9.84
C LEU A 358 -7.31 11.08 -11.17
N GLN A 359 -6.03 11.45 -11.14
CA GLN A 359 -5.31 11.78 -12.35
C GLN A 359 -5.02 10.49 -13.11
N ASP A 360 -5.49 10.44 -14.34
CA ASP A 360 -5.07 9.43 -15.29
C ASP A 360 -3.71 9.82 -15.86
N SER A 361 -2.75 8.89 -15.81
CA SER A 361 -1.45 9.16 -16.39
C SER A 361 -1.48 8.76 -17.86
N PRO A 362 -1.17 9.68 -18.79
CA PRO A 362 -1.09 9.33 -20.20
C PRO A 362 -0.12 8.18 -20.39
N ASP A 363 -0.53 7.21 -21.19
CA ASP A 363 0.22 6.00 -21.47
C ASP A 363 0.54 5.14 -20.23
N SER A 364 -0.12 5.35 -19.09
CA SER A 364 -0.04 4.45 -17.93
C SER A 364 -1.18 3.43 -17.88
N SER A 365 -0.92 2.20 -17.44
CA SER A 365 -1.98 1.24 -17.07
C SER A 365 -2.39 1.43 -15.62
N TRP A 366 -1.67 2.26 -14.87
CA TRP A 366 -1.83 2.46 -13.44
C TRP A 366 -2.47 3.82 -13.21
N LEU A 367 -3.60 3.83 -12.50
CA LEU A 367 -4.06 5.05 -11.86
C LEU A 367 -3.02 5.51 -10.86
N LEU A 368 -2.87 6.83 -10.71
CA LEU A 368 -1.89 7.42 -9.80
C LEU A 368 -2.34 7.34 -8.34
N MET A 369 -2.44 6.11 -7.84
CA MET A 369 -2.68 5.75 -6.45
C MET A 369 -1.69 4.68 -5.98
N ALA A 370 -1.31 4.72 -4.71
CA ALA A 370 -0.49 3.69 -4.08
C ALA A 370 -0.95 3.43 -2.65
N LEU A 371 -0.98 2.14 -2.31
CA LEU A 371 -1.21 1.65 -0.96
C LEU A 371 0.12 1.07 -0.47
N PRO A 372 0.72 1.62 0.59
CA PRO A 372 1.88 1.01 1.21
C PRO A 372 1.46 -0.27 1.91
N HIS A 373 2.45 -1.08 2.29
CA HIS A 373 2.24 -2.40 2.89
C HIS A 373 1.28 -2.40 4.11
N SER A 374 1.18 -1.29 4.86
CA SER A 374 0.26 -1.25 6.01
C SER A 374 -1.22 -1.17 5.71
N GLY A 375 -1.61 -0.77 4.50
CA GLY A 375 -3.02 -0.53 4.16
C GLY A 375 -3.60 0.73 4.80
N ARG A 376 -2.88 1.40 5.71
CA ARG A 376 -3.44 2.51 6.52
C ARG A 376 -3.29 3.87 5.89
N LYS A 377 -2.57 3.96 4.78
CA LYS A 377 -2.38 5.21 4.06
C LYS A 377 -2.68 4.98 2.59
N VAL A 378 -3.19 5.97 1.90
CA VAL A 378 -3.28 5.96 0.44
C VAL A 378 -2.62 7.22 -0.05
N LEU A 379 -1.64 7.08 -0.92
CA LEU A 379 -1.08 8.20 -1.66
C LEU A 379 -1.82 8.29 -3.00
N ILE A 380 -2.38 9.45 -3.30
CA ILE A 380 -3.14 9.66 -4.54
C ILE A 380 -2.72 10.97 -5.22
N VAL A 381 -2.73 10.98 -6.54
CA VAL A 381 -2.63 12.20 -7.34
C VAL A 381 -4.02 12.51 -7.90
N ILE A 382 -4.52 13.70 -7.61
CA ILE A 382 -5.87 14.12 -7.98
C ILE A 382 -5.85 15.38 -8.82
N GLN A 383 -6.81 15.46 -9.75
CA GLN A 383 -7.18 16.68 -10.45
C GLN A 383 -8.30 17.38 -9.65
N PHE A 384 -8.03 18.59 -9.18
CA PHE A 384 -9.00 19.43 -8.47
C PHE A 384 -9.07 20.81 -9.14
N GLY A 385 -10.15 21.07 -9.88
CA GLY A 385 -10.21 22.27 -10.72
C GLY A 385 -9.14 22.21 -11.81
N SER A 386 -8.38 23.28 -11.96
CA SER A 386 -7.20 23.34 -12.84
C SER A 386 -5.91 22.86 -12.19
N GLU A 387 -5.93 22.48 -10.90
CA GLU A 387 -4.74 22.10 -10.15
C GLU A 387 -4.61 20.59 -10.04
N ILE A 388 -3.38 20.10 -10.12
CA ILE A 388 -3.03 18.72 -9.77
C ILE A 388 -2.41 18.74 -8.38
N ARG A 389 -2.88 17.84 -7.50
CA ARG A 389 -2.46 17.76 -6.10
C ARG A 389 -2.05 16.35 -5.74
N LEU A 390 -0.94 16.24 -5.01
CA LEU A 390 -0.55 15.00 -4.32
C LEU A 390 -1.18 15.01 -2.93
N GLN A 391 -1.97 13.99 -2.60
CA GLN A 391 -2.62 13.87 -1.32
C GLN A 391 -2.32 12.55 -0.64
N LEU A 392 -2.18 12.60 0.67
CA LEU A 392 -2.07 11.46 1.56
C LEU A 392 -3.35 11.32 2.37
N VAL A 393 -4.06 10.23 2.14
CA VAL A 393 -5.18 9.79 2.97
C VAL A 393 -4.60 8.90 4.06
N HIS A 394 -4.86 9.18 5.33
CA HIS A 394 -4.32 8.43 6.46
C HIS A 394 -5.45 8.02 7.38
N PHE A 395 -5.65 6.71 7.50
CA PHE A 395 -6.57 6.11 8.45
C PHE A 395 -5.88 5.91 9.80
N HIS A 396 -6.54 6.35 10.88
CA HIS A 396 -6.09 6.29 12.27
C HIS A 396 -6.96 5.29 13.06
N PRO A 397 -6.63 3.98 13.07
CA PRO A 397 -7.48 2.96 13.69
C PRO A 397 -7.84 3.25 15.15
N HIS A 398 -6.87 3.72 15.96
CA HIS A 398 -7.10 4.00 17.38
C HIS A 398 -8.02 5.18 17.65
N LYS A 399 -8.15 6.10 16.70
CA LYS A 399 -9.02 7.28 16.82
C LYS A 399 -10.37 7.06 16.15
N GLY A 400 -10.50 6.03 15.31
CA GLY A 400 -11.66 5.88 14.43
C GLY A 400 -11.82 7.08 13.50
N ASP A 401 -10.72 7.57 12.91
CA ASP A 401 -10.72 8.79 12.11
C ASP A 401 -9.86 8.64 10.84
N ILE A 402 -10.16 9.44 9.82
CA ILE A 402 -9.39 9.53 8.57
C ILE A 402 -9.02 11.00 8.34
N SER A 403 -7.74 11.26 8.09
CA SER A 403 -7.25 12.58 7.70
C SER A 403 -6.80 12.59 6.24
N VAL A 404 -7.04 13.69 5.53
CA VAL A 404 -6.47 13.95 4.19
C VAL A 404 -5.49 15.10 4.31
N GLN A 405 -4.27 14.89 3.82
CA GLN A 405 -3.19 15.86 3.88
C GLN A 405 -2.68 16.13 2.47
N GLN A 406 -2.54 17.41 2.11
CA GLN A 406 -1.84 17.78 0.88
C GLN A 406 -0.34 17.69 1.09
N ILE A 407 0.34 17.03 0.16
CA ILE A 407 1.79 16.87 0.16
C ILE A 407 2.39 17.97 -0.73
N GLU A 408 3.18 18.86 -0.13
CA GLU A 408 3.89 19.90 -0.87
C GLU A 408 5.11 19.32 -1.57
N LEU A 409 5.15 19.46 -2.90
CA LEU A 409 6.30 19.07 -3.70
C LEU A 409 7.27 20.24 -3.88
N PRO A 410 8.58 19.97 -3.90
CA PRO A 410 9.56 20.98 -4.30
C PRO A 410 9.27 21.51 -5.70
N PRO A 411 9.49 22.81 -5.99
CA PRO A 411 9.15 23.42 -7.29
C PRO A 411 9.84 22.80 -8.53
N PHE A 412 10.89 22.00 -8.34
CA PHE A 412 11.59 21.33 -9.44
C PHE A 412 10.97 19.98 -9.82
N ILE A 413 10.03 19.46 -9.02
CA ILE A 413 9.24 18.28 -9.34
C ILE A 413 7.91 18.77 -9.90
N ASP A 414 7.76 18.62 -11.21
CA ASP A 414 6.53 18.93 -11.90
C ASP A 414 5.56 17.76 -11.74
N ILE A 415 4.47 17.97 -10.97
CA ILE A 415 3.49 16.93 -10.68
C ILE A 415 2.75 16.47 -11.94
N GLU A 416 2.65 17.31 -12.97
CA GLU A 416 2.01 16.95 -14.23
C GLU A 416 2.80 15.89 -15.00
N GLN A 417 4.11 15.78 -14.71
CA GLN A 417 5.00 14.79 -15.32
C GLN A 417 5.07 13.49 -14.53
N VAL A 418 4.46 13.40 -13.34
CA VAL A 418 4.50 12.19 -12.52
C VAL A 418 3.56 11.15 -13.10
N HIS A 419 4.08 9.96 -13.41
CA HIS A 419 3.32 8.82 -13.94
C HIS A 419 3.44 7.54 -13.11
N GLY A 420 4.36 7.51 -12.14
CA GLY A 420 4.51 6.41 -11.20
C GLY A 420 4.68 6.93 -9.78
N LEU A 421 4.16 6.20 -8.81
CA LEU A 421 4.31 6.55 -7.40
C LEU A 421 4.46 5.31 -6.52
N SER A 422 5.05 5.52 -5.35
CA SER A 422 5.14 4.52 -4.29
C SER A 422 5.22 5.20 -2.93
N LEU A 423 4.79 4.51 -1.88
CA LEU A 423 4.89 4.95 -0.51
C LEU A 423 5.47 3.80 0.33
N ASP A 424 6.55 4.10 1.04
CA ASP A 424 7.11 3.23 2.07
C ASP A 424 6.83 3.85 3.43
N ASP A 425 5.91 3.29 4.18
CA ASP A 425 5.57 3.74 5.52
C ASP A 425 6.50 3.20 6.62
N HIS A 426 7.29 2.16 6.34
CA HIS A 426 8.38 1.74 7.21
C HIS A 426 9.52 2.75 7.15
N ARG A 427 9.85 3.29 5.97
CA ARG A 427 10.91 4.31 5.82
C ARG A 427 10.40 5.75 5.88
N GLY A 428 9.10 5.96 5.73
CA GLY A 428 8.49 7.25 5.41
C GLY A 428 9.08 7.92 4.20
N VAL A 429 9.13 7.19 3.09
CA VAL A 429 9.60 7.72 1.81
C VAL A 429 8.44 7.71 0.84
N ILE A 430 8.14 8.87 0.28
CA ILE A 430 7.31 8.96 -0.94
C ILE A 430 8.27 8.89 -2.11
N THR A 431 7.95 8.05 -3.09
CA THR A 431 8.71 7.95 -4.33
C THR A 431 7.82 8.37 -5.50
N LEU A 432 8.35 9.23 -6.37
CA LEU A 432 7.68 9.73 -7.56
C LEU A 432 8.55 9.44 -8.78
N LEU A 433 7.94 8.94 -9.85
CA LEU A 433 8.60 8.66 -11.11
C LEU A 433 7.99 9.52 -12.21
N ASP A 434 8.83 10.33 -12.85
CA ASP A 434 8.39 11.25 -13.90
C ASP A 434 8.61 10.70 -15.32
N THR A 435 7.92 11.28 -16.29
CA THR A 435 8.01 10.92 -17.73
C THR A 435 9.43 11.03 -18.32
N ARG A 436 10.36 11.69 -17.63
CA ARG A 436 11.76 11.83 -18.04
C ARG A 436 12.62 10.67 -17.55
N GLY A 437 12.04 9.71 -16.82
CA GLY A 437 12.75 8.57 -16.24
C GLY A 437 13.55 8.95 -14.99
N VAL A 438 13.13 10.00 -14.28
CA VAL A 438 13.75 10.39 -13.00
C VAL A 438 12.88 9.91 -11.86
N LEU A 439 13.47 9.10 -10.98
CA LEU A 439 12.87 8.66 -9.74
C LEU A 439 13.33 9.56 -8.60
N TYR A 440 12.38 10.24 -7.97
CA TYR A 440 12.58 11.08 -6.78
C TYR A 440 12.18 10.30 -5.54
N ALA A 441 13.07 10.22 -4.54
CA ALA A 441 12.76 9.71 -3.21
C ALA A 441 12.73 10.86 -2.21
N LEU A 442 11.57 11.10 -1.61
CA LEU A 442 11.25 12.20 -0.71
C LEU A 442 11.14 11.66 0.73
N PRO A 443 12.17 11.82 1.58
CA PRO A 443 12.16 11.29 2.94
C PRO A 443 11.34 12.16 3.90
N TYR A 444 10.63 11.55 4.86
CA TYR A 444 9.78 12.22 5.86
C TYR A 444 10.21 11.97 7.33
N ALA A 445 11.40 11.40 7.62
CA ALA A 445 11.93 11.30 9.00
C ALA A 445 13.45 11.28 9.18
#